data_AF-A0A166CUP2-F1
#
_entry.id   AF-A0A166CUP2-F1
#
_cell.length_a   1.000
_cell.length_b   1.000
_cell.length_c   1.000
_cell.angle_alpha   90.00
_cell.angle_beta   90.00
_cell.angle_gamma   90.00
#
_symmetry.space_group_name_H-M   'P 1'
#
loop_
_entity.id
_entity.type
_entity.pdbx_description
1 polymer ?
#
loop_
_entity_poly.entity_id
_entity_poly.type
_entity_poly.pdbx_seq_one_letter_code
_entity_poly.pdbx_strand_id
1 'polypeptide(L)'
;MEMLLHGDKMDTELNRLHQACKEWGFFQLTNHGVSDSLLDKVKAEAEEFFKLPLEEKKKFGQLEGDVEGYGQVFVVSEEQKLDWADMFFMITLPAELRKPHLLPQLPLSFR
;
A
#
# COMPACT_ATOMS: atom_id res chain seq x y z
N MET A 1 6.09 17.80 -6.66
CA MET A 1 5.65 18.26 -5.34
C MET A 1 6.05 19.71 -5.14
N GLU A 2 7.20 20.14 -5.68
CA GLU A 2 7.61 21.55 -5.64
C GLU A 2 6.54 22.53 -6.11
N MET A 3 5.87 22.28 -7.24
CA MET A 3 4.80 23.18 -7.73
C MET A 3 3.58 23.29 -6.81
N LEU A 4 3.36 22.34 -5.90
CA LEU A 4 2.29 22.38 -4.90
C LEU A 4 2.72 23.10 -3.62
N LEU A 5 4.02 23.23 -3.40
CA LEU A 5 4.60 23.75 -2.15
C LEU A 5 5.26 25.13 -2.34
N HIS A 6 5.71 25.45 -3.56
CA HIS A 6 6.53 26.62 -3.87
C HIS A 6 6.33 27.10 -5.32
N GLY A 7 6.57 28.39 -5.55
CA GLY A 7 6.68 29.02 -6.88
C GLY A 7 5.39 29.62 -7.44
N ASP A 8 5.50 30.28 -8.59
CA ASP A 8 4.44 31.09 -9.21
C ASP A 8 3.18 30.31 -9.59
N LYS A 9 3.26 28.98 -9.63
CA LYS A 9 2.15 28.08 -9.99
C LYS A 9 1.41 27.49 -8.79
N MET A 10 1.83 27.79 -7.56
CA MET A 10 1.28 27.19 -6.34
C MET A 10 -0.24 27.33 -6.25
N ASP A 11 -0.79 28.54 -6.39
CA ASP A 11 -2.23 28.78 -6.27
C ASP A 11 -3.03 28.04 -7.36
N THR A 12 -2.46 27.95 -8.57
CA THR A 12 -3.09 27.23 -9.67
C THR A 12 -3.17 25.73 -9.37
N GLU A 13 -2.07 25.13 -8.95
CA GLU A 13 -2.02 23.69 -8.65
C GLU A 13 -2.82 23.34 -7.38
N LEU A 14 -2.87 24.21 -6.38
CA LEU A 14 -3.75 24.06 -5.21
C LEU A 14 -5.23 24.09 -5.62
N ASN A 15 -5.64 25.00 -6.50
CA ASN A 15 -7.01 25.03 -7.00
C ASN A 15 -7.34 23.76 -7.79
N ARG A 16 -6.44 23.27 -8.66
CA ARG A 16 -6.63 22.01 -9.39
C ARG A 16 -6.78 20.82 -8.44
N LEU A 17 -5.95 20.73 -7.42
CA LEU A 17 -6.05 19.71 -6.38
C LEU A 17 -7.39 19.82 -5.63
N HIS A 18 -7.79 21.04 -5.24
CA HIS A 18 -9.07 21.28 -4.58
C HIS A 18 -10.26 20.81 -5.41
N GLN A 19 -10.29 21.16 -6.71
CA GLN A 19 -11.36 20.72 -7.61
C GLN A 19 -11.36 19.21 -7.80
N ALA A 20 -10.19 18.58 -7.98
CA ALA A 20 -10.10 17.13 -8.12
C ALA A 20 -10.63 16.41 -6.86
N CYS A 21 -10.26 16.88 -5.67
CA CYS A 21 -10.78 16.36 -4.42
C CYS A 21 -12.30 16.53 -4.28
N LYS A 22 -12.83 17.69 -4.68
CA LYS A 22 -14.25 18.04 -4.51
C LYS A 22 -15.17 17.36 -5.53
N GLU A 23 -14.74 17.30 -6.78
CA GLU A 23 -15.59 16.86 -7.90
C GLU A 23 -15.41 15.38 -8.23
N TRP A 24 -14.21 14.83 -8.02
CA TRP A 24 -13.86 13.46 -8.44
C TRP A 24 -13.57 12.52 -7.27
N GLY A 25 -12.97 13.04 -6.19
CA GLY A 25 -12.48 12.21 -5.07
C GLY A 25 -11.25 11.36 -5.40
N PHE A 26 -10.67 11.54 -6.60
CA PHE A 26 -9.47 10.82 -7.05
C PHE A 26 -8.69 11.65 -8.07
N PHE A 27 -7.37 11.48 -8.12
CA PHE A 27 -6.49 12.13 -9.09
C PHE A 27 -5.19 11.36 -9.25
N GLN A 28 -4.51 11.55 -10.39
CA GLN A 28 -3.13 11.11 -10.57
C GLN A 28 -2.19 12.25 -10.18
N LEU A 29 -1.25 11.96 -9.29
CA LEU A 29 -0.18 12.90 -8.95
C LEU A 29 1.06 12.56 -9.78
N THR A 30 1.51 13.50 -10.60
CA THR A 30 2.78 13.38 -11.34
C THR A 30 3.83 14.30 -10.74
N ASN A 31 5.11 14.06 -11.06
CA ASN A 31 6.24 14.80 -10.48
C ASN A 31 6.23 14.80 -8.94
N HIS A 32 5.85 13.69 -8.31
CA HIS A 32 5.70 13.57 -6.85
C HIS A 32 7.02 13.63 -6.07
N GLY A 33 8.16 13.50 -6.73
CA GLY A 33 9.49 13.55 -6.09
C GLY A 33 9.96 12.22 -5.51
N VAL A 34 9.08 11.23 -5.38
CA VAL A 34 9.49 9.83 -5.17
C VAL A 34 10.26 9.32 -6.38
N SER A 35 11.42 8.69 -6.15
CA SER A 35 12.29 8.15 -7.19
C SER A 35 11.65 7.00 -7.96
N ASP A 36 11.78 6.99 -9.29
CA ASP A 36 11.28 5.92 -10.15
C ASP A 36 11.94 4.57 -9.81
N SER A 37 13.24 4.55 -9.49
CA SER A 37 13.93 3.30 -9.14
C SER A 37 13.42 2.69 -7.83
N LEU A 38 12.96 3.53 -6.89
CA LEU A 38 12.30 3.06 -5.67
C LEU A 38 10.93 2.45 -6.00
N LEU A 39 10.14 3.09 -6.87
CA LEU A 39 8.84 2.57 -7.29
C LEU A 39 8.97 1.23 -8.03
N ASP A 40 9.96 1.11 -8.92
CA ASP A 40 10.23 -0.13 -9.65
C ASP A 40 10.67 -1.24 -8.70
N LYS A 41 11.53 -0.93 -7.72
CA LYS A 41 11.93 -1.89 -6.69
C LYS A 41 10.74 -2.39 -5.87
N VAL A 42 9.89 -1.48 -5.37
CA VAL A 42 8.71 -1.87 -4.59
C VAL A 42 7.77 -2.78 -5.39
N LYS A 43 7.54 -2.49 -6.67
CA LYS A 43 6.74 -3.35 -7.56
C LYS A 43 7.37 -4.74 -7.72
N ALA A 44 8.68 -4.79 -8.00
CA ALA A 44 9.39 -6.04 -8.20
C ALA A 44 9.40 -6.92 -6.95
N GLU A 45 9.64 -6.35 -5.77
CA GLU A 45 9.63 -7.09 -4.50
C GLU A 45 8.23 -7.60 -4.13
N ALA A 46 7.19 -6.80 -4.38
CA ALA A 46 5.80 -7.24 -4.19
C ALA A 46 5.44 -8.38 -5.14
N GLU A 47 5.81 -8.27 -6.42
CA GLU A 47 5.59 -9.33 -7.41
C GLU A 47 6.31 -10.63 -7.02
N GLU A 48 7.57 -10.53 -6.58
CA GLU A 48 8.35 -11.68 -6.13
C GLU A 48 7.74 -12.34 -4.90
N PHE A 49 7.26 -11.55 -3.94
CA PHE A 49 6.52 -12.08 -2.78
C PHE A 49 5.30 -12.89 -3.22
N PHE A 50 4.49 -12.39 -4.14
CA PHE A 50 3.26 -13.10 -4.56
C PHE A 50 3.54 -14.32 -5.45
N LYS A 51 4.72 -14.38 -6.11
CA LYS A 51 5.22 -15.57 -6.82
C LYS A 51 5.69 -16.70 -5.90
N LEU A 52 5.96 -16.41 -4.62
CA LEU A 52 6.35 -17.45 -3.66
C LEU A 52 5.27 -18.54 -3.55
N PRO A 53 5.65 -19.79 -3.22
CA PRO A 53 4.70 -20.84 -2.91
C PRO A 53 3.75 -20.42 -1.80
N LEU A 54 2.51 -20.93 -1.84
CA LEU A 54 1.48 -20.61 -0.85
C LEU A 54 1.97 -20.85 0.60
N GLU A 55 2.70 -21.93 0.84
CA GLU A 55 3.22 -22.26 2.17
C GLU A 55 4.24 -21.23 2.70
N GLU A 56 4.99 -20.57 1.80
CA GLU A 56 5.87 -19.47 2.18
C GLU A 56 5.07 -18.21 2.49
N LYS A 57 4.04 -17.90 1.70
CA LYS A 57 3.14 -16.75 1.95
C LYS A 57 2.34 -16.92 3.24
N LYS A 58 1.89 -18.13 3.57
CA LYS A 58 1.17 -18.46 4.81
C LYS A 58 1.99 -18.22 6.08
N LYS A 59 3.33 -18.16 6.01
CA LYS A 59 4.17 -17.74 7.16
C LYS A 59 3.87 -16.32 7.62
N PHE A 60 3.31 -15.50 6.73
CA PHE A 60 2.84 -14.15 7.00
C PHE A 60 1.32 -14.09 7.18
N GLY A 61 0.65 -15.23 7.35
CA GLY A 61 -0.80 -15.31 7.44
C GLY A 61 -1.36 -14.44 8.57
N GLN A 62 -2.54 -13.87 8.33
CA GLN A 62 -3.30 -13.18 9.38
C GLN A 62 -3.52 -14.11 10.58
N LEU A 63 -3.32 -13.56 11.78
CA LEU A 63 -3.59 -14.25 13.04
C LEU A 63 -5.05 -14.04 13.48
N GLU A 64 -5.56 -14.90 14.35
CA GLU A 64 -6.91 -14.75 14.89
C GLU A 64 -7.08 -13.39 15.59
N GLY A 65 -8.08 -12.61 15.14
CA GLY A 65 -8.32 -11.26 15.64
C GLY A 65 -7.40 -10.17 15.08
N ASP A 66 -6.51 -10.51 14.14
CA ASP A 66 -5.65 -9.55 13.42
C ASP A 66 -6.01 -9.51 11.93
N VAL A 67 -5.83 -8.34 11.32
CA VAL A 67 -6.08 -8.10 9.89
C VAL A 67 -4.80 -7.92 9.09
N GLU A 68 -3.66 -7.72 9.78
CA GLU A 68 -2.36 -7.59 9.15
C GLU A 68 -1.80 -8.98 8.78
N GLY A 69 -1.12 -9.05 7.63
CA GLY A 69 -0.58 -10.27 7.04
C GLY A 69 -1.18 -10.61 5.67
N TYR A 70 -0.81 -11.79 5.17
CA TYR A 70 -1.35 -12.41 3.98
C TYR A 70 -2.72 -13.05 4.27
N GLY A 71 -3.75 -12.65 3.54
CA GLY A 71 -5.12 -13.13 3.74
C GLY A 71 -6.16 -12.20 3.11
N GLN A 72 -7.44 -12.54 3.30
CA GLN A 72 -8.56 -11.68 2.88
C GLN A 72 -9.04 -10.80 4.03
N VAL A 73 -9.66 -9.67 3.72
CA VAL A 73 -10.28 -8.82 4.74
C VAL A 73 -11.68 -9.35 5.05
N PHE A 74 -11.82 -10.01 6.20
CA PHE A 74 -13.08 -10.44 6.85
C PHE A 74 -14.06 -11.28 6.00
N VAL A 75 -14.47 -12.45 6.52
CA VAL A 75 -15.69 -13.14 6.08
C VAL A 75 -16.76 -12.92 7.15
N VAL A 76 -17.75 -12.07 6.86
CA VAL A 76 -18.77 -11.61 7.81
C VAL A 76 -20.10 -12.35 7.69
N SER A 77 -20.35 -13.05 6.58
CA SER A 77 -21.52 -13.93 6.40
C SER A 77 -21.30 -14.98 5.31
N GLU A 78 -22.18 -15.98 5.25
CA GLU A 78 -22.15 -17.03 4.22
C GLU A 78 -22.54 -16.52 2.83
N GLU A 79 -23.34 -15.45 2.76
CA GLU A 79 -23.80 -14.82 1.53
C GLU A 79 -22.82 -13.78 0.98
N GLN A 80 -21.72 -13.52 1.69
CA GLN A 80 -20.73 -12.54 1.27
C GLN A 80 -20.09 -12.96 -0.05
N LYS A 81 -20.16 -12.06 -1.03
CA LYS A 81 -19.40 -12.19 -2.27
C LYS A 81 -17.95 -11.84 -2.00
N LEU A 82 -17.06 -12.77 -2.30
CA LEU A 82 -15.63 -12.59 -2.10
C LEU A 82 -14.98 -12.02 -3.36
N ASP A 83 -14.00 -11.16 -3.16
CA ASP A 83 -13.17 -10.67 -4.25
C ASP A 83 -12.24 -11.78 -4.75
N TRP A 84 -12.04 -11.82 -6.07
CA TRP A 84 -11.06 -12.72 -6.68
C TRP A 84 -9.67 -12.08 -6.67
N ALA A 85 -9.13 -11.92 -5.47
CA ALA A 85 -7.83 -11.30 -5.22
C ALA A 85 -7.15 -12.00 -4.04
N ASP A 86 -5.82 -11.90 -3.97
CA ASP A 86 -5.05 -12.15 -2.75
C ASP A 86 -4.54 -10.81 -2.21
N MET A 87 -4.40 -10.68 -0.89
CA MET A 87 -3.93 -9.44 -0.28
C MET A 87 -2.85 -9.71 0.78
N PHE A 88 -1.92 -8.76 0.90
CA PHE A 88 -1.04 -8.61 2.05
C PHE A 88 -1.27 -7.21 2.62
N PHE A 89 -1.65 -7.10 3.88
CA PHE A 89 -1.90 -5.83 4.55
C PHE A 89 -0.96 -5.64 5.74
N MET A 90 -0.47 -4.41 5.95
CA MET A 90 0.30 -4.10 7.15
C MET A 90 0.28 -2.61 7.48
N ILE A 91 0.41 -2.31 8.76
CA ILE A 91 0.61 -0.96 9.28
C ILE A 91 2.11 -0.65 9.28
N THR A 92 2.48 0.43 8.59
CA THR A 92 3.88 0.88 8.47
C THR A 92 4.21 2.07 9.36
N LEU A 93 3.21 2.83 9.82
CA LEU A 93 3.37 3.98 10.70
C LEU A 93 2.23 4.10 11.72
N PRO A 94 2.50 4.61 12.93
CA PRO A 94 3.84 4.91 13.45
C PRO A 94 4.63 3.62 13.76
N ALA A 95 5.94 3.73 14.01
CA ALA A 95 6.83 2.57 14.05
C ALA A 95 6.48 1.58 15.17
N GLU A 96 5.88 2.07 16.26
CA GLU A 96 5.46 1.31 17.43
C GLU A 96 4.29 0.36 17.14
N LEU A 97 3.51 0.63 16.08
CA LEU A 97 2.41 -0.24 15.68
C LEU A 97 2.84 -1.38 14.75
N ARG A 98 4.08 -1.35 14.25
CA ARG A 98 4.58 -2.38 13.32
C ARG A 98 4.65 -3.72 14.03
N LYS A 99 3.99 -4.73 13.46
CA LYS A 99 4.03 -6.09 13.98
C LYS A 99 5.44 -6.70 13.84
N PRO A 100 6.10 -7.09 14.94
CA PRO A 100 7.47 -7.62 14.90
C PRO A 100 7.62 -8.94 14.12
N HIS A 101 6.52 -9.63 13.86
CA HIS A 101 6.51 -10.88 13.11
C HIS A 101 6.24 -10.69 11.60
N LEU A 102 5.88 -9.48 11.13
CA LEU A 102 5.61 -9.25 9.71
C LEU A 102 6.79 -8.57 9.00
N LEU A 103 7.03 -7.30 9.32
CA LEU A 103 8.06 -6.50 8.65
C LEU A 103 9.43 -7.20 8.76
N PRO A 104 9.89 -7.65 9.95
CA PRO A 104 11.16 -8.34 10.11
C PRO A 104 11.20 -9.79 9.59
N GLN A 105 10.21 -10.25 8.83
CA GLN A 105 10.27 -11.52 8.09
C GLN A 105 10.33 -11.34 6.56
N LEU A 106 9.97 -10.17 6.01
CA LEU A 106 10.07 -9.90 4.57
C LEU A 106 11.53 -9.92 4.07
N PRO A 107 11.84 -10.12 2.78
CA PRO A 107 13.20 -9.98 2.28
C PRO A 107 13.82 -8.63 2.67
N LEU A 108 15.13 -8.59 2.98
CA LEU A 108 15.83 -7.33 3.34
C LEU A 108 15.74 -6.28 2.22
N SER A 109 15.58 -6.72 0.99
CA SER A 109 15.35 -5.85 -0.16
C SER A 109 13.99 -5.17 -0.14
N PHE A 110 13.02 -5.71 0.62
CA PHE A 110 11.63 -5.24 0.70
C PHE A 110 11.27 -4.56 2.04
N ARG A 111 12.15 -4.60 3.05
CA ARG A 111 12.01 -3.86 4.31
C ARG A 111 12.62 -2.48 4.22
#